data_AF-A0A1H3XXM2-F1
#
_entry.id   AF-A0A1H3XXM2-F1
#
_cell.length_a   1.000
_cell.length_b   1.000
_cell.length_c   1.000
_cell.angle_alpha   90.00
_cell.angle_beta   90.00
_cell.angle_gamma   90.00
#
_symmetry.space_group_name_H-M   'P 1'
#
loop_
_entity.id
_entity.type
_entity.pdbx_description
1 polymer ?
#
loop_
_entity_poly.entity_id
_entity_poly.type
_entity_poly.pdbx_seq_one_letter_code
_entity_poly.pdbx_strand_id
1 'polypeptide(L)' 'MELVVSSIFFTFIVLGLTFGLSCLIYACLLPAGLSPERKMEVRIEFAIFSAGSFAMLAVMLFAMCYH' A
#
# COMPACT_ATOMS: atom_id res chain seq x y z
N MET A 1 -21.41 -19.14 1.18
CA MET A 1 -21.00 -17.79 1.63
C MET A 1 -19.49 -17.67 1.79
N GLU A 2 -18.80 -18.73 2.20
CA GLU A 2 -17.34 -18.75 2.42
C GLU A 2 -16.49 -18.35 1.19
N LEU A 3 -16.87 -18.81 0.00
CA LEU A 3 -16.20 -18.42 -1.26
C LEU A 3 -16.27 -16.91 -1.56
N VAL A 4 -17.40 -16.27 -1.24
CA VAL A 4 -17.58 -14.82 -1.45
C VAL A 4 -16.73 -14.04 -0.46
N VAL A 5 -16.71 -14.47 0.80
CA VAL A 5 -15.88 -13.88 1.84
C VAL A 5 -14.39 -14.00 1.48
N SER A 6 -13.93 -15.19 1.12
CA SER A 6 -12.54 -15.43 0.69
C SER A 6 -12.15 -14.60 -0.54
N SER A 7 -13.03 -14.50 -1.53
CA SER A 7 -12.85 -13.64 -2.72
C SER A 7 -12.69 -12.16 -2.36
N ILE A 8 -13.51 -11.66 -1.44
CA ILE A 8 -13.47 -10.27 -0.99
C ILE A 8 -12.13 -9.98 -0.29
N PHE A 9 -11.70 -10.86 0.63
CA PHE A 9 -10.42 -10.71 1.31
C PHE A 9 -9.23 -10.77 0.36
N PHE A 10 -9.23 -11.72 -0.58
CA PHE A 10 -8.19 -11.81 -1.60
C PHE A 10 -8.12 -10.53 -2.45
N THR A 11 -9.27 -9.97 -2.80
CA THR A 11 -9.35 -8.70 -3.54
C THR A 11 -8.75 -7.55 -2.74
N PHE A 12 -9.07 -7.43 -1.45
CA PHE A 12 -8.47 -6.41 -0.59
C PHE A 12 -6.96 -6.58 -0.41
N ILE A 13 -6.48 -7.82 -0.31
CA ILE A 13 -5.05 -8.11 -0.24
C ILE A 13 -4.35 -7.65 -1.52
N VAL A 14 -4.88 -8.03 -2.69
CA VAL A 14 -4.30 -7.62 -3.98
C VAL A 14 -4.35 -6.10 -4.14
N LEU A 15 -5.47 -5.46 -3.81
CA LEU A 15 -5.61 -4.00 -3.89
C LEU A 15 -4.62 -3.27 -2.99
N GLY A 16 -4.52 -3.65 -1.71
CA GLY A 16 -3.60 -3.02 -0.77
C GLY A 16 -2.14 -3.20 -1.19
N LEU A 17 -1.80 -4.36 -1.77
CA LEU A 17 -0.43 -4.69 -2.17
C LEU A 17 -0.05 -3.94 -3.45
N THR A 18 -0.97 -3.88 -4.41
CA THR A 18 -0.80 -3.10 -5.65
C THR A 18 -0.73 -1.61 -5.36
N PHE A 19 -1.58 -1.09 -4.48
CA PHE A 19 -1.59 0.31 -4.07
C PHE A 19 -0.32 0.68 -3.31
N GLY A 20 0.07 -0.11 -2.30
CA GLY A 20 1.30 0.11 -1.54
C GLY A 20 2.55 0.10 -2.43
N LEU A 21 2.68 -0.90 -3.31
CA LEU A 21 3.78 -0.96 -4.29
C LEU A 21 3.76 0.22 -5.24
N SER A 22 2.59 0.63 -5.74
CA SER A 22 2.48 1.79 -6.62
C SER A 22 2.97 3.05 -5.92
N CYS A 23 2.54 3.32 -4.68
CA CYS A 23 3.03 4.44 -3.88
C CYS A 23 4.56 4.38 -3.69
N LEU A 24 5.10 3.20 -3.40
CA LEU A 24 6.55 3.01 -3.20
C LEU A 24 7.34 3.25 -4.49
N ILE A 25 6.82 2.79 -5.63
CA ILE A 25 7.35 3.06 -6.97
C ILE A 25 7.32 4.57 -7.25
N TYR A 26 6.21 5.27 -6.96
CA TYR A 26 6.10 6.72 -7.12
C TYR A 26 7.10 7.49 -6.23
N ALA A 27 7.31 7.06 -4.99
CA ALA A 27 8.34 7.62 -4.11
C ALA A 27 9.74 7.42 -4.70
N CYS A 28 10.02 6.27 -5.32
CA CYS A 28 11.30 5.99 -5.94
C CYS A 28 11.51 6.78 -7.25
N LEU A 29 10.50 6.84 -8.13
CA LEU A 29 10.57 7.37 -9.51
C LEU A 29 10.25 8.87 -9.64
N LEU A 30 10.30 9.63 -8.55
CA LEU A 30 10.01 11.06 -8.57
C LEU A 30 10.72 11.83 -9.70
N PRO A 31 10.00 12.73 -10.42
CA PRO A 31 10.52 13.41 -11.60
C PRO A 31 11.83 14.15 -11.34
N ALA A 32 12.74 14.09 -12.31
CA ALA A 32 14.04 14.77 -12.25
C ALA A 32 13.95 16.30 -12.22
N GLY A 33 12.78 16.88 -12.51
CA GLY A 33 12.54 18.34 -12.54
C GLY A 33 12.00 18.95 -11.25
N LEU A 34 11.77 18.17 -10.18
CA LEU A 34 11.30 18.72 -8.89
C LEU A 34 12.46 19.29 -8.06
N SER A 35 12.18 20.39 -7.34
CA SER A 35 13.11 20.91 -6.33
C SER A 35 13.40 19.86 -5.26
N PRO A 36 14.62 19.84 -4.68
CA PRO A 36 15.01 18.80 -3.72
C PRO A 36 14.11 18.74 -2.48
N GLU A 37 13.65 19.90 -1.99
CA GLU A 37 12.71 19.99 -0.87
C GLU A 37 11.36 19.34 -1.20
N ARG A 38 10.79 19.66 -2.36
CA ARG A 38 9.51 19.11 -2.79
C ARG A 38 9.60 17.63 -3.17
N LYS A 39 10.77 17.19 -3.64
CA LYS A 39 11.06 15.77 -3.87
C LYS A 39 11.06 14.98 -2.56
N MET A 40 11.64 15.53 -1.49
CA MET A 40 11.65 14.89 -0.18
C MET A 40 10.24 14.84 0.43
N GLU A 41 9.48 15.93 0.36
CA GLU A 41 8.09 16.00 0.83
C GLU A 41 7.24 14.90 0.18
N VAL A 42 7.24 14.83 -1.16
CA VAL A 42 6.44 13.85 -1.89
C VAL A 42 6.94 12.41 -1.64
N ARG A 43 8.24 12.18 -1.44
CA ARG A 43 8.75 10.86 -1.02
C ARG A 43 8.16 10.43 0.31
N ILE A 44 8.12 11.33 1.27
CA ILE A 44 7.62 11.05 2.62
C ILE A 44 6.12 10.77 2.56
N GLU A 45 5.35 11.57 1.83
CA GLU A 45 3.91 11.36 1.65
C GLU A 45 3.62 9.96 1.07
N PHE A 46 4.24 9.62 -0.07
CA PHE A 46 4.03 8.31 -0.69
C PHE A 46 4.58 7.15 0.17
N ALA A 47 5.65 7.36 0.93
CA ALA A 47 6.16 6.37 1.87
C ALA A 47 5.18 6.12 3.02
N ILE A 48 4.53 7.16 3.56
CA ILE A 48 3.50 7.04 4.59
C ILE A 48 2.27 6.30 4.04
N PHE A 49 1.81 6.65 2.84
CA PHE A 49 0.71 5.92 2.18
C PHE A 49 1.05 4.45 1.95
N SER A 50 2.26 4.16 1.48
CA SER A 50 2.75 2.78 1.32
C SER A 50 2.77 2.04 2.65
N ALA A 51 3.33 2.63 3.70
CA ALA A 51 3.42 2.01 5.02
C ALA A 51 2.04 1.72 5.63
N GLY A 52 1.10 2.66 5.51
CA GLY A 52 -0.29 2.46 5.95
C GLY A 52 -0.99 1.34 5.19
N SER A 53 -0.72 1.22 3.89
CA SER A 53 -1.26 0.14 3.05
C SER A 53 -0.75 -1.22 3.50
N PHE A 54 0.56 -1.35 3.76
CA PHE A 54 1.15 -2.58 4.27
C PHE A 54 0.71 -2.92 5.70
N ALA A 55 0.51 -1.91 6.56
CA ALA A 55 -0.03 -2.13 7.89
C ALA A 55 -1.46 -2.68 7.85
N MET A 56 -2.33 -2.11 7.00
CA MET A 56 -3.69 -2.62 6.80
C MET A 56 -3.70 -4.04 6.24
N LEU A 57 -2.81 -4.36 5.29
CA LEU A 57 -2.64 -5.74 4.81
C LEU A 57 -2.22 -6.70 5.93
N ALA A 58 -1.27 -6.30 6.76
CA ALA A 58 -0.80 -7.10 7.89
C ALA A 58 -1.93 -7.36 8.89
N VAL A 59 -2.75 -6.34 9.20
CA VAL A 59 -3.92 -6.49 10.07
C VAL A 59 -4.95 -7.42 9.45
N MET A 60 -5.25 -7.30 8.15
CA MET A 60 -6.18 -8.21 7.48
C MET A 60 -5.67 -9.65 7.48
N LEU A 61 -4.40 -9.88 7.16
CA LEU A 61 -3.78 -11.21 7.19
C LEU A 61 -3.79 -11.81 8.60
N PHE A 62 -3.47 -11.01 9.61
CA PHE A 62 -3.55 -11.43 11.01
C PHE A 62 -4.99 -11.80 11.40
N ALA A 63 -5.98 -10.99 10.99
CA ALA A 63 -7.38 -11.27 11.24
C ALA A 63 -7.86 -12.58 10.56
N MET A 64 -7.32 -12.92 9.39
CA MET A 64 -7.63 -14.19 8.73
C MET A 64 -7.00 -15.42 9.40
N CYS A 65 -5.81 -15.28 10.02
CA CYS A 65 -5.16 -16.39 10.72
C CYS A 65 -5.80 -16.73 12.08
N TYR A 66 -6.55 -15.79 12.66
CA TYR A 66 -7.22 -15.96 13.96
C TYR A 66 -8.70 -16.33 13.84
N HIS A 67 -9.19 -16.59 12.63
CA HIS A 67 -10.59 -16.89 12.32
C HIS A 67 -10.73 -18.26 11.66
#